data_AF-A0A428W119-F1
#
_entry.id   AF-A0A428W119-F1
#
_cell.length_a   1.000
_cell.length_b   1.000
_cell.length_c   1.000
_cell.angle_alpha   90.00
_cell.angle_beta   90.00
_cell.angle_gamma   90.00
#
_symmetry.space_group_name_H-M   'P 1'
#
loop_
_entity.id
_entity.type
_entity.pdbx_description
1 polymer ?
#
loop_
_entity_poly.entity_id
_entity_poly.type
_entity_poly.pdbx_seq_one_letter_code
_entity_poly.pdbx_strand_id
1 'polypeptide(L)' 'MSALTGTGPIEVIIVLIGAVISALLVGFLAGLLSFKVKDRWCPHCGTTTSELARQQPGHAR' A
#
# COMPACT_ATOMS: atom_id res chain seq x y z
N MET A 1 12.12 -30.92 -19.52
CA MET A 1 11.84 -29.64 -18.86
C MET A 1 13.16 -29.05 -18.37
N SER A 2 13.98 -28.62 -19.31
CA SER A 2 15.34 -28.08 -19.09
C SER A 2 15.54 -27.00 -20.14
N ALA A 3 14.78 -25.92 -20.02
CA ALA A 3 14.85 -24.79 -20.93
C ALA A 3 15.69 -23.69 -20.27
N LEU A 4 16.92 -23.55 -20.75
CA LEU A 4 17.74 -22.33 -20.73
C LEU A 4 18.02 -21.69 -19.36
N THR A 5 18.91 -22.29 -18.57
CA THR A 5 19.82 -21.52 -17.69
C THR A 5 20.85 -20.81 -18.56
N GLY A 6 20.41 -19.75 -19.23
CA GLY A 6 21.22 -18.84 -20.05
C GLY A 6 20.95 -17.38 -19.70
N THR A 7 20.46 -17.11 -18.48
CA THR A 7 20.24 -15.74 -18.00
C THR A 7 21.59 -15.12 -17.70
N GLY A 8 22.03 -14.20 -18.55
CA GLY A 8 23.27 -13.45 -18.33
C GLY A 8 23.22 -12.70 -16.98
N PRO A 9 24.38 -12.34 -16.41
CA PRO A 9 24.43 -11.67 -15.11
C PRO A 9 23.59 -10.39 -15.06
N ILE A 10 23.46 -9.70 -16.19
CA ILE A 10 22.65 -8.48 -16.33
C ILE A 10 21.15 -8.77 -16.14
N GLU A 11 20.65 -9.87 -16.68
CA GLU A 11 19.23 -10.23 -16.54
C GLU A 11 18.88 -10.50 -15.08
N VAL A 12 19.75 -11.22 -14.37
CA VAL A 12 19.60 -11.49 -12.94
C VAL A 12 19.59 -10.18 -12.15
N ILE A 13 20.49 -9.25 -12.46
CA ILE A 13 20.53 -7.94 -11.80
C ILE A 13 19.23 -7.16 -12.03
N ILE A 14 18.71 -7.13 -13.26
CA ILE A 14 17.46 -6.42 -13.59
C ILE A 14 16.28 -7.02 -12.83
N VAL A 15 16.15 -8.35 -12.82
CA VAL A 15 15.09 -9.07 -12.11
C VAL A 15 15.16 -8.79 -10.60
N LEU A 16 16.36 -8.86 -10.01
CA LEU A 16 16.55 -8.58 -8.59
C LEU A 16 16.18 -7.14 -8.23
N ILE A 17 16.61 -6.15 -9.02
CA ILE A 17 16.26 -4.74 -8.80
C ILE A 17 14.74 -4.57 -8.88
N GLY A 18 14.09 -5.13 -9.90
CA GLY A 18 12.64 -5.08 -10.06
C GLY A 18 11.89 -5.73 -8.89
N ALA A 19 12.36 -6.89 -8.42
CA ALA A 19 11.79 -7.60 -7.27
C ALA A 19 11.93 -6.80 -5.97
N VAL A 20 13.09 -6.17 -5.74
CA VAL A 20 13.33 -5.35 -4.55
C VAL A 20 12.44 -4.10 -4.58
N ILE A 21 12.38 -3.38 -5.70
CA ILE A 21 11.56 -2.17 -5.83
C ILE A 21 10.08 -2.49 -5.63
N SER A 22 9.59 -3.57 -6.26
CA SER A 22 8.19 -4.00 -6.10
C SER A 22 7.89 -4.43 -4.67
N ALA A 23 8.77 -5.19 -4.02
CA ALA A 23 8.60 -5.57 -2.62
C ALA A 23 8.57 -4.35 -1.68
N LEU A 24 9.43 -3.37 -1.89
CA LEU A 24 9.45 -2.11 -1.13
C LEU A 24 8.17 -1.31 -1.35
N LEU A 25 7.71 -1.17 -2.59
CA LEU A 25 6.46 -0.48 -2.93
C LEU A 25 5.27 -1.16 -2.27
N VAL A 26 5.14 -2.49 -2.43
CA VAL A 26 4.03 -3.27 -1.84
C VAL A 26 4.06 -3.19 -0.32
N GLY A 27 5.23 -3.30 0.31
CA GLY A 27 5.38 -3.15 1.76
C GLY A 27 5.00 -1.74 2.24
N PHE A 28 5.44 -0.71 1.52
CA PHE A 28 5.10 0.68 1.82
C PHE A 28 3.60 0.97 1.68
N LEU A 29 2.99 0.51 0.58
CA LEU A 29 1.54 0.60 0.34
C LEU A 29 0.76 -0.17 1.40
N ALA A 30 1.18 -1.38 1.77
CA ALA A 30 0.54 -2.16 2.82
C ALA A 30 0.62 -1.45 4.18
N GLY A 31 1.77 -0.86 4.51
CA GLY A 31 1.94 -0.03 5.69
C GLY A 31 1.01 1.19 5.69
N LEU A 32 1.01 1.96 4.59
CA LEU A 32 0.12 3.11 4.42
C LEU A 32 -1.35 2.73 4.50
N LEU A 33 -1.75 1.59 3.93
CA LEU A 33 -3.12 1.08 4.02
C LEU A 33 -3.46 0.68 5.45
N SER A 34 -2.54 0.05 6.18
CA SER A 34 -2.72 -0.27 7.61
C SER A 34 -2.90 1.00 8.44
N PHE A 35 -2.13 2.06 8.17
CA PHE A 35 -2.31 3.37 8.82
C PHE A 35 -3.62 4.04 8.40
N LYS A 36 -3.96 4.05 7.10
CA LYS A 36 -5.23 4.60 6.60
C LYS A 36 -6.44 3.88 7.19
N VAL A 37 -6.40 2.57 7.37
CA VAL A 37 -7.48 1.79 8.01
C VAL A 37 -7.57 2.14 9.50
N LYS A 38 -6.43 2.33 10.18
CA LYS A 38 -6.40 2.78 11.57
C LYS A 38 -6.96 4.20 11.73
N ASP A 39 -6.55 5.16 10.89
CA ASP A 39 -7.07 6.53 10.89
C ASP A 39 -8.55 6.60 10.46
N ARG A 40 -8.97 5.72 9.54
CA ARG A 40 -10.38 5.55 9.20
C ARG A 40 -11.21 5.00 10.35
N TRP A 41 -10.60 4.48 11.41
CA TRP A 41 -11.26 4.05 12.64
C TRP A 41 -10.97 5.07 13.74
N CYS A 42 -11.90 5.98 14.00
CA CYS A 42 -11.72 6.93 15.09
C CYS A 42 -11.74 6.16 16.44
N PRO A 43 -10.62 6.06 17.19
CA PRO A 43 -10.56 5.26 18.42
C PRO A 43 -11.38 5.87 19.57
N HIS A 44 -11.85 7.11 19.42
CA HIS A 44 -12.68 7.80 20.41
C HIS A 44 -14.19 7.57 20.19
N CYS A 45 -14.60 7.37 18.94
CA CYS A 45 -16.03 7.37 18.56
C CYS A 45 -16.50 6.07 17.88
N GLY A 46 -15.60 5.21 17.40
CA GLY A 46 -15.93 3.98 16.67
C GLY A 46 -16.52 4.19 15.27
N THR A 47 -16.62 5.42 14.79
CA THR A 47 -17.17 5.78 13.48
C THR A 47 -16.09 5.80 12.40
N THR A 48 -16.43 5.32 11.20
CA THR A 48 -15.52 5.35 10.06
C THR A 48 -15.46 6.77 9.46
N THR A 49 -14.35 7.21 8.87
CA THR A 49 -14.26 8.55 8.22
C THR A 49 -15.38 8.82 7.19
N SER A 50 -16.00 7.78 6.63
CA SER A 50 -17.23 7.89 5.82
C SER A 50 -18.41 8.50 6.58
N GLU A 51 -18.55 8.19 7.86
CA GLU A 51 -19.54 8.81 8.75
C GLU A 51 -19.15 10.24 9.13
N LEU A 52 -17.86 10.60 9.20
CA LEU A 52 -17.43 12.00 9.37
C LEU A 52 -17.76 12.87 8.15
N ALA A 53 -17.61 12.34 6.93
CA ALA A 53 -18.04 13.02 5.71
C ALA A 53 -19.57 13.17 5.62
N ARG A 54 -20.32 12.24 6.21
CA ARG A 54 -21.78 12.33 6.41
C ARG A 54 -22.16 13.25 7.58
N GLN A 55 -21.35 13.29 8.63
CA GLN A 55 -21.47 14.15 9.81
C GLN A 55 -20.81 15.52 9.63
N GLN A 56 -20.79 16.03 8.39
CA GLN A 56 -20.57 17.45 8.15
C GLN A 56 -21.92 18.19 7.97
N PRO A 57 -22.86 18.19 8.95
CA PRO A 57 -23.96 19.15 8.92
C PRO A 57 -23.38 20.49 9.39
N GLY A 58 -23.17 21.40 8.44
CA GLY A 58 -22.98 22.80 8.78
C GLY A 58 -21.57 23.36 8.66
N HIS A 59 -20.96 23.23 7.49
CA HIS A 59 -20.16 24.36 6.97
C HIS A 59 -21.12 25.45 6.48
N ALA A 60 -21.95 25.94 7.40
CA ALA A 60 -22.82 27.10 7.27
C ALA A 60 -22.41 28.07 8.38
N ARG A 61 -21.24 28.69 8.20
CA ARG A 61 -20.95 30.03 8.71
C ARG A 61 -19.81 30.66 7.95
#